data_AF-A0A6I1R7X5-F1
#
_entry.id   AF-A0A6I1R7X5-F1
#
_cell.length_a   1.000
_cell.length_b   1.000
_cell.length_c   1.000
_cell.angle_alpha   90.00
_cell.angle_beta   90.00
_cell.angle_gamma   90.00
#
_symmetry.space_group_name_H-M   'P 1'
#
loop_
_entity.id
_entity.type
_entity.pdbx_description
1 polymer ?
#
loop_
_entity_poly.entity_id
_entity_poly.type
_entity_poly.pdbx_seq_one_letter_code
_entity_poly.pdbx_strand_id
1 'polypeptide(L)'
;MQHGASAEKVEAALADYRKSDLFSQREKLALELCERMTYTKKRVTDRFFKRLKRHFSEEELVELATIIALENFRSKFNPVFAVESQNFCPLPAVKTVAADAARRLHE
;
A
#
# COMPACT_ATOMS: atom_id res chain seq x y z
N MET A 1 7.51 9.71 -12.94
CA MET A 1 6.32 8.96 -12.46
C MET A 1 5.46 8.64 -13.65
N GLN A 2 5.22 7.37 -13.95
CA GLN A 2 4.58 6.96 -15.22
C GLN A 2 3.05 7.19 -15.27
N HIS A 3 2.38 7.42 -14.13
CA HIS A 3 0.91 7.52 -14.05
C HIS A 3 0.38 8.70 -13.22
N GLY A 4 1.09 9.83 -13.20
CA GLY A 4 0.52 11.12 -12.76
C GLY A 4 0.61 11.48 -11.26
N ALA A 5 1.06 10.59 -10.37
CA ALA A 5 1.41 11.00 -9.01
C ALA A 5 2.74 11.78 -9.00
N SER A 6 2.84 12.87 -8.22
CA SER A 6 4.12 13.58 -8.04
C SER A 6 5.06 12.76 -7.16
N ALA A 7 6.38 12.92 -7.36
CA ALA A 7 7.39 12.29 -6.50
C ALA A 7 7.18 12.66 -5.03
N GLU A 8 6.92 13.94 -4.77
CA GLU A 8 6.61 14.48 -3.45
C GLU A 8 5.41 13.79 -2.79
N LYS A 9 4.33 13.54 -3.54
CA LYS A 9 3.15 12.86 -3.01
C LYS A 9 3.44 11.41 -2.66
N VAL A 10 4.29 10.72 -3.42
CA VAL A 10 4.69 9.35 -3.06
C VAL A 10 5.61 9.34 -1.85
N GLU A 11 6.57 10.25 -1.73
CA GLU A 11 7.38 10.37 -0.52
C GLU A 11 6.51 10.67 0.71
N ALA A 12 5.52 11.55 0.57
CA ALA A 12 4.58 11.86 1.64
C ALA A 12 3.68 10.66 2.00
N ALA A 13 3.38 9.77 1.04
CA ALA A 13 2.65 8.52 1.31
C ALA A 13 3.46 7.56 2.19
N LEU A 14 4.78 7.49 1.96
CA LEU A 14 5.71 6.64 2.70
C LEU A 14 6.05 7.21 4.09
N ALA A 15 5.89 8.52 4.28
CA ALA A 15 6.01 9.21 5.56
C ALA A 15 4.68 9.20 6.35
N ASP A 16 4.28 10.32 6.94
CA ASP A 16 3.01 10.47 7.67
C ASP A 16 1.94 11.14 6.79
N TYR A 17 1.37 10.38 5.84
CA TYR A 17 0.33 10.88 4.94
C TYR A 17 -0.89 11.46 5.67
N ARG A 18 -1.12 11.09 6.93
CA ARG A 18 -2.25 11.61 7.72
C ARG A 18 -2.09 13.10 7.99
N LYS A 19 -0.85 13.54 8.20
CA LYS A 19 -0.48 14.94 8.47
C LYS A 19 -0.14 15.73 7.21
N SER A 20 0.07 15.07 6.08
CA SER A 20 0.39 15.75 4.83
C SER A 20 -0.85 16.42 4.23
N ASP A 21 -0.68 17.66 3.78
CA ASP A 21 -1.71 18.43 3.05
C ASP A 21 -1.79 18.06 1.56
N LEU A 22 -0.87 17.20 1.07
CA LEU A 22 -0.86 16.72 -0.31
C LEU A 22 -1.95 15.68 -0.61
N PHE A 23 -2.65 15.21 0.43
CA PHE A 23 -3.72 14.22 0.30
C PHE A 23 -5.06 14.80 0.71
N SER A 24 -6.04 14.59 -0.15
CA SER A 24 -7.44 14.82 0.18
C SER A 24 -7.92 13.86 1.27
N GLN A 25 -9.03 14.20 1.93
CA GLN A 25 -9.65 13.32 2.92
C GLN A 25 -10.01 11.93 2.34
N ARG A 26 -10.42 11.88 1.07
CA ARG A 26 -10.75 10.64 0.36
C ARG A 26 -9.49 9.76 0.18
N GLU A 27 -8.37 10.35 -0.22
CA GLU A 27 -7.10 9.63 -0.37
C GLU A 27 -6.54 9.13 0.98
N LYS A 28 -6.62 9.95 2.04
CA LYS A 28 -6.21 9.53 3.38
C LYS A 28 -7.02 8.33 3.87
N LEU A 29 -8.32 8.27 3.56
CA LEU A 29 -9.16 7.12 3.87
C LEU A 29 -8.80 5.88 3.06
N ALA A 30 -8.46 6.03 1.78
CA ALA A 30 -7.97 4.92 0.96
C ALA A 30 -6.67 4.33 1.52
N LEU A 31 -5.71 5.19 1.88
CA LEU A 31 -4.46 4.76 2.52
C LEU A 31 -4.72 4.11 3.91
N GLU A 32 -5.67 4.62 4.70
CA GLU A 32 -6.06 3.99 5.97
C GLU A 32 -6.69 2.60 5.73
N LEU A 33 -7.45 2.41 4.66
CA LEU A 33 -7.99 1.11 4.27
C LEU A 33 -6.87 0.14 3.86
N CYS A 34 -5.90 0.58 3.04
CA CYS A 34 -4.71 -0.20 2.70
C CYS A 34 -4.03 -0.73 3.97
N GLU A 35 -3.71 0.17 4.91
CA GLU A 35 -3.08 -0.23 6.17
C GLU A 35 -3.93 -1.21 6.99
N ARG A 36 -5.25 -1.04 7.04
CA ARG A 36 -6.15 -1.91 7.82
C ARG A 36 -6.30 -3.30 7.19
N MET A 37 -6.15 -3.43 5.88
CA MET A 37 -6.16 -4.71 5.17
C MET A 37 -4.79 -5.40 5.16
N THR A 38 -3.70 -4.64 5.16
CA THR A 38 -2.33 -5.19 5.09
C THR A 38 -1.76 -5.54 6.47
N TYR A 39 -1.93 -4.68 7.48
CA TYR A 39 -1.37 -4.96 8.80
C TYR A 39 -2.28 -5.91 9.60
N THR A 40 -1.78 -7.11 9.90
CA THR A 40 -2.52 -8.17 10.62
C THR A 40 -3.03 -7.79 12.01
N LYS A 41 -2.48 -6.73 12.62
CA LYS A 41 -2.94 -6.17 13.90
C LYS A 41 -4.04 -5.11 13.78
N LYS A 42 -4.39 -4.70 12.56
CA LYS A 42 -5.45 -3.73 12.28
C LYS A 42 -6.69 -4.43 11.74
N ARG A 43 -7.84 -3.77 11.86
CA ARG A 43 -9.13 -4.28 11.39
C ARG A 43 -9.91 -3.19 10.67
N VAL A 44 -10.67 -3.56 9.66
CA VAL A 44 -11.74 -2.72 9.11
C VAL A 44 -12.91 -2.82 10.08
N THR A 45 -13.11 -1.79 10.89
CA THR A 45 -14.22 -1.76 11.87
C THR A 45 -15.45 -1.12 11.23
N ASP A 46 -16.65 -1.43 11.72
CA ASP A 46 -17.90 -0.82 11.23
C ASP A 46 -17.86 0.70 11.28
N ARG A 47 -17.29 1.27 12.35
CA ARG A 47 -17.10 2.72 12.48
C ARG A 47 -16.25 3.28 11.34
N PHE A 48 -15.19 2.56 10.95
CA PHE A 48 -14.33 2.98 9.84
C PHE A 48 -15.02 2.77 8.49
N PHE A 49 -15.71 1.65 8.29
CA PHE A 49 -16.44 1.37 7.06
C PHE A 49 -17.55 2.41 6.82
N LYS A 50 -18.25 2.85 7.88
CA LYS A 50 -19.20 3.98 7.80
C LYS A 50 -18.54 5.30 7.40
N ARG A 51 -17.24 5.52 7.68
CA ARG A 51 -16.50 6.70 7.19
C ARG A 51 -16.21 6.55 5.70
N LEU A 52 -15.79 5.36 5.26
CA LEU A 52 -15.54 5.06 3.85
C LEU A 52 -16.79 5.31 2.99
N LYS A 53 -17.95 4.79 3.40
CA LYS A 53 -19.23 4.97 2.68
C LYS A 53 -19.70 6.41 2.52
N ARG A 54 -19.13 7.38 3.24
CA ARG A 54 -19.42 8.82 3.03
C ARG A 54 -18.62 9.43 1.90
N HIS A 55 -17.53 8.77 1.50
CA HIS A 55 -16.61 9.29 0.50
C HIS A 55 -16.53 8.43 -0.75
N PHE A 56 -16.94 7.16 -0.69
CA PHE A 56 -16.86 6.20 -1.78
C PHE A 56 -18.22 5.50 -2.02
N SER A 57 -18.53 5.21 -3.27
CA SER A 57 -19.62 4.29 -3.63
C SER A 57 -19.27 2.84 -3.26
N GLU A 58 -20.24 1.93 -3.34
CA GLU A 58 -19.98 0.52 -3.05
C GLU A 58 -19.09 -0.11 -4.13
N GLU A 59 -19.28 0.26 -5.40
CA GLU A 59 -18.45 -0.15 -6.53
C GLU A 59 -17.00 0.32 -6.36
N GLU A 60 -16.80 1.59 -6.00
CA GLU A 60 -15.46 2.14 -5.75
C GLU A 60 -14.75 1.43 -4.58
N LEU A 61 -15.50 1.03 -3.54
CA LEU A 61 -14.95 0.26 -2.43
C LEU A 61 -14.57 -1.16 -2.83
N VAL A 62 -15.35 -1.80 -3.70
CA VAL A 62 -15.02 -3.12 -4.26
C VAL A 62 -13.72 -3.04 -5.08
N GLU A 63 -13.59 -2.05 -5.96
CA GLU A 63 -12.38 -1.83 -6.76
C GLU A 63 -11.16 -1.57 -5.87
N LEU A 64 -11.30 -0.66 -4.91
CA LEU A 64 -10.22 -0.32 -3.99
C LEU A 64 -9.76 -1.53 -3.17
N ALA A 65 -10.71 -2.28 -2.59
CA ALA A 65 -10.40 -3.48 -1.84
C ALA A 65 -9.74 -4.56 -2.71
N THR A 66 -10.14 -4.68 -3.98
CA THR A 66 -9.58 -5.64 -4.94
C THR A 66 -8.10 -5.36 -5.21
N ILE A 67 -7.75 -4.10 -5.50
CA ILE A 67 -6.36 -3.71 -5.74
C ILE A 67 -5.49 -3.94 -4.50
N ILE A 68 -6.00 -3.57 -3.31
CA ILE A 68 -5.28 -3.79 -2.05
C ILE A 68 -5.07 -5.28 -1.80
N ALA A 69 -6.08 -6.11 -2.03
CA ALA A 69 -5.99 -7.56 -1.88
C ALA A 69 -4.96 -8.18 -2.84
N LEU A 70 -4.92 -7.72 -4.10
CA LEU A 70 -3.95 -8.17 -5.09
C LEU A 70 -2.51 -7.84 -4.68
N GLU A 71 -2.25 -6.65 -4.15
CA GLU A 71 -0.92 -6.29 -3.68
C GLU A 71 -0.52 -7.08 -2.41
N ASN A 72 -1.46 -7.34 -1.52
CA ASN A 72 -1.22 -8.25 -0.39
C ASN A 72 -0.90 -9.68 -0.85
N PHE A 73 -1.56 -10.18 -1.90
CA PHE A 73 -1.22 -11.46 -2.52
C PHE A 73 0.21 -11.42 -3.09
N ARG A 74 0.54 -10.42 -3.92
CA ARG A 74 1.87 -10.25 -4.52
C ARG A 74 2.97 -10.14 -3.46
N SER A 75 2.72 -9.47 -2.34
CA SER A 75 3.69 -9.37 -1.24
C SER A 75 4.09 -10.71 -0.61
N LYS A 76 3.26 -11.75 -0.77
CA LYS A 76 3.51 -13.11 -0.27
C LYS A 76 3.95 -14.06 -1.38
N PHE A 77 3.41 -13.88 -2.59
CA PHE A 77 3.73 -14.67 -3.76
C PHE A 77 5.13 -14.36 -4.28
N ASN A 78 5.45 -13.09 -4.49
CA ASN A 78 6.72 -12.66 -5.11
C ASN A 78 7.96 -13.17 -4.35
N PRO A 79 8.02 -13.14 -3.00
CA PRO A 79 9.16 -13.68 -2.28
C PRO A 79 9.37 -15.18 -2.44
N VAL A 80 8.32 -15.98 -2.69
CA VAL A 80 8.43 -17.43 -2.89
C VAL A 80 9.20 -17.76 -4.17
N PHE A 81 9.02 -16.94 -5.21
CA PHE A 81 9.66 -17.10 -6.51
C PHE A 81 10.80 -16.10 -6.73
N ALA A 82 11.20 -15.37 -5.68
CA ALA A 82 12.25 -14.36 -5.72
C ALA A 82 12.12 -13.34 -6.85
N VAL A 83 10.89 -12.91 -7.11
CA VAL A 83 10.65 -11.87 -8.11
C VAL A 83 11.38 -10.61 -7.68
N GLU A 84 12.34 -10.18 -8.50
CA GLU A 84 13.22 -9.06 -8.16
C GLU A 84 12.48 -7.72 -8.12
N SER A 85 13.02 -6.82 -7.30
CA SER A 85 12.53 -5.45 -7.21
C SER A 85 12.99 -4.64 -8.41
N GLN A 86 12.10 -3.80 -8.93
CA GLN A 86 12.45 -2.76 -9.91
C GLN A 86 13.09 -1.51 -9.27
N ASN A 87 13.42 -1.58 -7.98
CA ASN A 87 14.08 -0.52 -7.21
C ASN A 87 13.31 0.81 -7.12
N PHE A 88 11.98 0.78 -7.29
CA PHE A 88 11.13 1.96 -7.18
C PHE A 88 10.84 2.39 -5.73
N CYS A 89 10.91 1.48 -4.76
CA CYS A 89 10.68 1.84 -3.36
C CYS A 89 11.97 2.38 -2.72
N PRO A 90 11.99 3.65 -2.24
CA PRO A 90 13.20 4.24 -1.68
C PRO A 90 13.50 3.78 -0.24
N LEU A 91 12.53 3.13 0.43
CA LEU A 91 12.63 2.78 1.86
C LEU A 91 13.80 1.81 2.14
N PRO A 92 14.73 2.15 3.04
CA PRO A 92 15.88 1.30 3.37
C PRO A 92 15.48 -0.12 3.80
N ALA A 93 14.48 -0.25 4.67
CA ALA A 93 14.02 -1.55 5.15
C ALA A 93 13.51 -2.46 4.02
N VAL A 94 12.84 -1.90 3.00
CA VAL A 94 12.35 -2.66 1.84
C VAL A 94 13.53 -3.12 0.98
N LYS A 95 14.53 -2.26 0.77
CA LYS A 95 15.75 -2.62 0.03
C LYS A 95 16.52 -3.75 0.71
N THR A 96 16.65 -3.72 2.03
CA THR A 96 17.30 -4.80 2.80
C THR A 96 16.57 -6.13 2.62
N VAL A 97 15.25 -6.15 2.80
CA VAL A 97 14.44 -7.38 2.64
C VAL A 97 14.51 -7.94 1.22
N ALA A 98 14.50 -7.07 0.21
CA ALA A 98 14.63 -7.49 -1.19
C ALA A 98 16.00 -8.11 -1.47
N ALA A 99 17.09 -7.52 -0.97
CA ALA A 99 18.44 -8.05 -1.12
C ALA A 99 18.61 -9.42 -0.40
N ASP A 100 18.03 -9.58 0.79
CA ASP A 100 18.02 -10.85 1.52
C ASP A 100 17.28 -11.95 0.76
N ALA A 101 16.14 -11.62 0.15
CA ALA A 101 15.35 -12.57 -0.64
C ALA A 101 16.11 -13.05 -1.89
N ALA A 102 16.80 -12.15 -2.60
CA ALA A 102 17.60 -12.51 -3.77
C ALA A 102 18.78 -13.43 -3.43
N ARG A 103 19.46 -13.19 -2.30
CA ARG A 103 20.61 -14.02 -1.86
C ARG A 103 20.24 -15.50 -1.67
N ARG A 104 19.06 -15.78 -1.11
CA ARG A 104 18.59 -17.16 -0.85
C ARG A 104 18.41 -18.02 -2.11
N LEU A 105 18.42 -17.45 -3.33
CA LEU A 105 18.30 -18.20 -4.57
C LEU A 105 19.62 -18.45 -5.30
N HIS A 106 20.68 -17.75 -4.89
CA HIS A 106 22.01 -17.88 -5.50
C HIS A 106 22.95 -18.75 -4.66
N GLU A 107 22.46 -19.30 -3.54
CA GLU A 107 23.08 -20.35 -2.73
C GLU A 107 22.48 -21.71 -3.10
#